data_AF-Q7D3P5-F1
#
_entry.id   AF-Q7D3P5-F1
#
_cell.length_a   1.000
_cell.length_b   1.000
_cell.length_c   1.000
_cell.angle_alpha   90.00
_cell.angle_beta   90.00
_cell.angle_gamma   90.00
#
_symmetry.space_group_name_H-M   'P 1'
#
loop_
_entity.id
_entity.type
_entity.pdbx_description
1 polymer ?
#
loop_
_entity_poly.entity_id
_entity_poly.type
_entity_poly.pdbx_seq_one_letter_code
_entity_poly.pdbx_strand_id
1 'polypeptide(L)'
;MSKAPQDHIVIRRLSAGTMFAGLLILTGCQTPEQERYADLDTCSGMGAQYGSSSHTACMLQQQQRRDDAQLRTLESARLSQIMAEDARRQHERMRRERRRD
;
A
#
# COMPACT_ATOMS: atom_id res chain seq x y z
N MET A 1 42.32 26.67 31.02
CA MET A 1 41.80 25.28 30.94
C MET A 1 40.84 25.09 32.12
N SER A 2 39.61 24.58 32.04
CA SER A 2 38.96 23.69 31.06
C SER A 2 37.43 23.95 31.04
N LYS A 3 36.84 23.73 29.86
CA LYS A 3 35.40 23.75 29.47
C LYS A 3 34.59 22.72 30.29
N ALA A 4 33.45 23.10 30.88
CA ALA A 4 32.07 22.87 30.37
C ALA A 4 31.47 21.49 30.77
N PRO A 5 30.15 21.25 30.62
CA PRO A 5 29.21 21.14 31.75
C PRO A 5 28.53 19.75 31.86
N GLN A 6 27.84 19.55 32.99
CA GLN A 6 26.99 18.40 33.29
C GLN A 6 25.71 18.41 32.43
N ASP A 7 25.69 17.76 31.26
CA ASP A 7 24.49 17.67 30.38
C ASP A 7 24.27 16.27 29.76
N HIS A 8 24.34 15.19 30.54
CA HIS A 8 24.21 13.83 29.97
C HIS A 8 23.19 12.88 30.63
N ILE A 9 22.34 13.36 31.55
CA ILE A 9 21.37 12.51 32.25
C ILE A 9 19.93 12.80 31.80
N VAL A 10 19.66 12.85 30.49
CA VAL A 10 18.27 12.79 29.97
C VAL A 10 18.16 11.91 28.72
N ILE A 11 19.26 11.66 28.00
CA ILE A 11 19.22 10.99 26.69
C ILE A 11 19.68 9.55 26.82
N ARG A 12 18.89 8.68 27.48
CA ARG A 12 19.17 7.24 27.45
C ARG A 12 17.97 6.33 27.59
N ARG A 13 16.81 6.71 27.01
CA ARG A 13 15.67 5.79 26.75
C ARG A 13 14.88 6.14 25.47
N LEU A 14 15.56 6.58 24.42
CA LEU A 14 14.98 6.52 23.07
C LEU A 14 15.32 5.14 22.50
N SER A 15 14.44 4.19 22.79
CA SER A 15 14.40 2.86 22.20
C SER A 15 14.54 2.96 20.68
N ALA A 16 15.53 2.26 20.13
CA ALA A 16 15.83 2.17 18.70
C ALA A 16 14.68 1.65 17.80
N GLY A 17 13.50 1.36 18.37
CA GLY A 17 12.32 0.88 17.65
C GLY A 17 11.47 1.97 16.97
N THR A 18 11.57 3.24 17.37
CA THR A 18 10.69 4.30 16.82
C THR A 18 11.14 4.86 15.47
N MET A 19 12.40 4.67 15.07
CA MET A 19 12.90 5.19 13.78
C MET A 19 12.37 4.42 12.55
N PHE A 20 11.97 3.16 12.71
CA PHE A 20 11.50 2.33 11.60
C PHE A 20 10.02 2.50 11.25
N ALA A 21 9.21 3.09 12.14
CA ALA A 21 7.77 3.20 11.93
C ALA A 21 7.34 4.33 10.97
N GLY A 22 8.22 5.30 10.68
CA GLY A 22 7.88 6.47 9.86
C GLY A 22 7.97 6.26 8.34
N LEU A 23 8.60 5.18 7.86
CA LEU A 23 8.98 5.05 6.44
C LEU A 23 7.92 4.39 5.54
N LEU A 24 6.82 3.87 6.11
CA LEU A 24 5.81 3.11 5.36
C LEU A 24 4.67 3.98 4.76
N ILE A 25 4.64 5.29 5.03
CA ILE A 25 3.50 6.14 4.66
C ILE A 25 3.61 6.70 3.23
N LEU A 26 4.78 6.58 2.58
CA LEU A 26 5.06 7.26 1.30
C LEU A 26 4.76 6.43 0.04
N THR A 27 4.34 5.16 0.16
CA THR A 27 4.10 4.29 -1.01
C THR A 27 2.65 4.24 -1.49
N GLY A 28 1.77 5.12 -1.00
CA GLY A 28 0.31 4.90 -1.08
C GLY A 28 -0.52 5.71 -2.07
N CYS A 29 0.02 6.75 -2.72
CA CYS A 29 -0.80 7.66 -3.53
C CYS A 29 -0.11 8.03 -4.84
N GLN A 30 -0.11 7.14 -5.84
CA GLN A 30 0.21 7.51 -7.21
C GLN A 30 -1.05 8.03 -7.89
N THR A 31 -0.96 9.18 -8.58
CA THR A 31 -2.09 9.76 -9.30
C THR A 31 -2.25 9.11 -10.68
N PRO A 32 -3.48 9.02 -11.23
CA PRO A 32 -3.69 8.42 -12.54
C PRO A 32 -2.92 9.12 -13.66
N GLU A 33 -2.69 10.43 -13.54
CA GLU A 33 -1.83 11.18 -14.46
C GLU A 33 -0.36 10.74 -14.35
N GLN A 34 0.17 10.55 -13.14
CA GLN A 34 1.53 10.01 -12.95
C GLN A 34 1.70 8.63 -13.56
N GLU A 35 0.70 7.76 -13.44
CA GLU A 35 0.73 6.44 -14.09
C GLU A 35 0.69 6.56 -15.61
N ARG A 36 -0.14 7.46 -16.14
CA ARG A 36 -0.19 7.74 -17.57
C ARG A 36 1.14 8.24 -18.12
N TYR A 37 1.84 9.12 -17.39
CA TYR A 37 3.20 9.55 -17.77
C TYR A 37 4.21 8.40 -17.71
N ALA A 38 4.12 7.52 -16.71
CA ALA A 38 4.98 6.34 -16.62
C ALA A 38 4.72 5.35 -17.78
N ASP A 39 3.47 5.19 -18.19
CA ASP A 39 3.12 4.39 -19.35
C ASP A 39 3.60 5.00 -20.65
N LEU A 40 3.51 6.32 -20.80
CA LEU A 40 4.03 7.03 -21.98
C LEU A 40 5.52 6.77 -22.13
N ASP A 41 6.28 6.87 -21.04
CA ASP A 41 7.71 6.56 -21.00
C ASP A 41 7.96 5.08 -21.36
N THR A 42 7.23 4.17 -20.72
CA THR A 42 7.33 2.72 -20.96
C THR A 42 7.04 2.35 -22.41
N CYS A 43 5.93 2.82 -22.97
CA CYS A 43 5.53 2.55 -24.35
C CYS A 43 6.52 3.16 -25.35
N SER A 44 7.01 4.38 -25.10
CA SER A 44 8.03 4.99 -25.96
C SER A 44 9.36 4.24 -25.90
N GLY A 45 9.79 3.79 -24.71
CA GLY A 45 10.99 2.98 -24.49
C GLY A 45 10.94 1.60 -25.15
N MET A 46 9.74 1.03 -25.34
CA MET A 46 9.53 -0.20 -26.11
C MET A 46 9.43 0.03 -27.63
N GLY A 47 9.69 1.25 -28.11
CA GLY A 47 9.66 1.60 -29.53
C GLY A 47 8.27 1.92 -30.07
N ALA A 48 7.25 2.00 -29.22
CA ALA A 48 5.93 2.43 -29.61
C ALA A 48 5.87 3.97 -29.62
N GLN A 49 6.26 4.57 -30.75
CA GLN A 49 6.31 6.02 -30.92
C GLN A 49 4.93 6.69 -30.80
N TYR A 50 4.89 7.82 -30.10
CA TYR A 50 3.66 8.60 -29.96
C TYR A 50 2.98 8.89 -31.30
N GLY A 51 1.67 8.66 -31.36
CA GLY A 51 0.86 8.82 -32.57
C GLY A 51 0.80 7.59 -33.49
N SER A 52 1.59 6.54 -33.24
CA SER A 52 1.46 5.28 -33.96
C SER A 52 0.32 4.42 -33.42
N SER A 53 -0.16 3.48 -34.24
CA SER A 53 -1.12 2.46 -33.77
C SER A 53 -0.53 1.56 -32.68
N SER A 54 0.78 1.26 -32.74
CA SER A 54 1.48 0.48 -31.72
C SER A 54 1.52 1.19 -30.37
N HIS A 55 1.62 2.52 -30.35
CA HIS A 55 1.58 3.31 -29.13
C HIS A 55 0.19 3.26 -28.48
N THR A 56 -0.87 3.47 -29.26
CA THR A 56 -2.25 3.35 -28.76
C THR A 56 -2.53 1.95 -28.21
N ALA A 57 -2.07 0.90 -28.90
CA ALA A 57 -2.21 -0.48 -28.44
C ALA A 57 -1.47 -0.71 -27.12
N CYS A 58 -0.24 -0.19 -26.99
CA CYS A 58 0.52 -0.28 -25.75
C CYS A 58 -0.20 0.43 -24.59
N MET A 59 -0.64 1.68 -24.78
CA MET A 59 -1.34 2.44 -23.75
C MET A 59 -2.65 1.76 -23.31
N LEU A 60 -3.44 1.22 -24.26
CA LEU A 60 -4.64 0.45 -23.94
C LEU A 60 -4.33 -0.83 -23.16
N GLN A 61 -3.26 -1.53 -23.52
CA GLN A 61 -2.84 -2.72 -22.80
C GLN A 61 -2.41 -2.39 -21.36
N GLN A 62 -1.70 -1.27 -21.15
CA GLN A 62 -1.33 -0.83 -19.80
C GLN A 62 -2.56 -0.44 -18.98
N GLN A 63 -3.54 0.22 -19.60
CA GLN A 63 -4.82 0.52 -18.96
C GLN A 63 -5.57 -0.75 -18.54
N GLN A 64 -5.70 -1.74 -19.43
CA GLN A 64 -6.35 -3.01 -19.12
C GLN A 64 -5.69 -3.74 -17.95
N ARG A 65 -4.35 -3.75 -17.88
CA ARG A 65 -3.62 -4.36 -16.76
C ARG A 65 -3.96 -3.70 -15.42
N ARG A 66 -4.12 -2.37 -15.39
CA ARG A 66 -4.51 -1.65 -14.18
C ARG A 66 -5.95 -1.95 -13.80
N ASP A 67 -6.86 -1.95 -14.77
CA ASP A 67 -8.28 -2.22 -14.51
C ASP A 67 -8.45 -3.64 -13.94
N ASP A 68 -7.73 -4.63 -14.49
CA ASP A 68 -7.71 -6.00 -13.97
C ASP A 68 -7.11 -6.09 -12.55
N ALA A 69 -6.03 -5.36 -12.29
CA ALA A 69 -5.42 -5.31 -10.97
C ALA A 69 -6.34 -4.67 -9.93
N GLN A 70 -7.04 -3.59 -10.30
CA GLN A 70 -8.03 -2.94 -9.44
C GLN A 70 -9.21 -3.88 -9.16
N LEU A 71 -9.73 -4.57 -10.19
CA LEU A 71 -10.83 -5.51 -10.02
C LEU A 71 -10.47 -6.63 -9.03
N ARG A 72 -9.28 -7.24 -9.19
CA ARG A 72 -8.78 -8.27 -8.26
C ARG A 72 -8.61 -7.74 -6.85
N THR A 73 -8.13 -6.50 -6.72
CA THR A 73 -7.96 -5.86 -5.41
C THR A 73 -9.31 -5.67 -4.73
N LEU A 74 -10.32 -5.17 -5.46
CA LEU A 74 -11.68 -5.01 -4.95
C LEU A 74 -12.33 -6.36 -4.58
N GLU A 75 -12.13 -7.38 -5.38
CA GLU A 75 -12.61 -8.74 -5.10
C GLU A 75 -11.96 -9.31 -3.84
N SER A 76 -10.63 -9.17 -3.70
CA SER A 76 -9.90 -9.60 -2.51
C SER A 76 -10.36 -8.85 -1.24
N ALA A 77 -10.59 -7.54 -1.36
CA ALA A 77 -11.11 -6.72 -0.27
C ALA A 77 -12.51 -7.17 0.13
N ARG A 78 -13.39 -7.46 -0.83
CA ARG A 78 -14.73 -8.00 -0.58
C ARG A 78 -14.68 -9.34 0.14
N LEU A 79 -13.85 -10.28 -0.31
CA LEU A 79 -13.67 -11.57 0.34
C LEU A 79 -13.15 -11.42 1.78
N SER A 80 -12.20 -10.51 2.00
CA SER A 80 -11.68 -10.22 3.34
C SER A 80 -12.75 -9.72 4.30
N GLN A 81 -13.67 -8.87 3.82
CA GLN A 81 -14.80 -8.38 4.62
C GLN A 81 -15.75 -9.51 4.99
N ILE A 82 -16.10 -10.38 4.04
CA ILE A 82 -16.96 -11.55 4.29
C ILE A 82 -16.34 -12.46 5.36
N MET A 83 -15.05 -12.77 5.24
CA MET A 83 -14.34 -13.61 6.23
C MET A 83 -14.29 -12.94 7.60
N ALA A 84 -14.07 -11.62 7.66
CA ALA A 84 -14.05 -10.89 8.91
C ALA A 84 -15.42 -10.87 9.60
N GLU A 85 -16.50 -10.72 8.84
CA GLU A 85 -17.86 -10.83 9.38
C GLU A 85 -18.18 -12.23 9.88
N ASP A 86 -17.79 -13.27 9.15
CA ASP A 86 -18.06 -14.64 9.57
C ASP A 86 -17.27 -15.00 10.84
N ALA A 87 -15.99 -14.61 10.90
CA ALA A 87 -15.17 -14.77 12.11
C ALA A 87 -15.79 -14.07 13.32
N ARG A 88 -16.34 -12.86 13.14
CA ARG A 88 -17.06 -12.14 14.22
C ARG A 88 -18.29 -12.92 14.69
N ARG A 89 -19.10 -13.42 13.76
CA ARG A 89 -20.29 -14.22 14.09
C ARG A 89 -19.93 -15.50 14.84
N GLN A 90 -18.88 -16.21 14.41
CA GLN A 90 -18.40 -17.41 15.09
C GLN A 90 -17.90 -17.09 16.51
N HIS A 91 -17.12 -16.02 16.67
CA HIS A 91 -16.68 -15.56 17.98
C HIS A 91 -17.86 -15.22 18.90
N GLU A 92 -18.90 -14.56 18.38
CA GLU A 92 -20.11 -14.27 19.16
C GLU A 92 -20.85 -15.53 19.60
N ARG A 93 -20.93 -16.55 18.74
CA ARG A 93 -21.53 -17.85 19.08
C ARG A 93 -20.75 -18.54 20.21
N MET A 94 -19.44 -18.66 20.06
CA MET A 94 -18.55 -19.23 21.08
C MET A 94 -18.67 -18.50 22.43
N ARG A 95 -18.80 -17.16 22.41
CA ARG A 95 -19.00 -16.37 23.63
C ARG A 95 -20.35 -16.63 24.30
N ARG A 96 -21.41 -16.93 23.53
CA ARG A 96 -22.73 -17.28 24.08
C ARG A 96 -22.74 -18.68 24.69
N GLU A 97 -22.08 -19.63 24.05
CA GLU A 97 -21.92 -21.00 24.57
C GLU A 97 -21.19 -20.98 25.92
N ARG A 98 -20.05 -20.29 26.01
CA ARG A 98 -19.31 -20.10 27.27
C ARG A 98 -20.08 -19.41 28.39
N ARG A 99 -21.19 -18.71 28.09
CA ARG A 99 -22.05 -18.08 29.12
C ARG A 99 -23.19 -19.01 29.56
N ARG A 100 -23.46 -20.08 28.81
CA ARG A 100 -24.49 -21.08 29.14
C ARG A 100 -23.93 -22.21 29.99
N ASP A 101 -22.64 -22.51 29.84
CA ASP A 101 -21.86 -23.39 30.74
C ASP A 101 -21.48 -22.66 32.03
#